data_AF-A0A7V3LE45-F1
#
_entry.id   AF-A0A7V3LE45-F1
#
_cell.length_a   1.000
_cell.length_b   1.000
_cell.length_c   1.000
_cell.angle_alpha   90.00
_cell.angle_beta   90.00
_cell.angle_gamma   90.00
#
_symmetry.space_group_name_H-M   'P 1'
#
loop_
_entity.id
_entity.type
_entity.pdbx_description
1 polymer ?
#
loop_
_entity_poly.entity_id
_entity_poly.type
_entity_poly.pdbx_seq_one_letter_code
_entity_poly.pdbx_strand_id
1 'polypeptide(L)'
;MSIRKKQSVFTQKVYQLVSQIPKGEVWSYQKVAQAIGHPQASRAVAKVLAQNTDSRIPCHRVVHQNGLIGGYKGGKEQIWEKAGLLLKEGVVMVLPTDTLYGLVGSALNQKVVEKIYQLKKRNLTKPMIILIDQLKWLEFFKVRFNQKQSDFLKRIWPSRISVILPCPSQGFAYLHRGTMSLAFRWPKKEELVRIISLSGPLVAPSANPEGKKPAYCIAEARRYFGNEVVYYQDEGELKEPSTLLDFQKDKPRVIRKGADFALLERVLKRIVDKSP
;
A
#
# COMPACT_ATOMS: atom_id res chain seq x y z
N MET A 1 -11.00 -41.89 -11.94
CA MET A 1 -9.62 -41.61 -12.41
C MET A 1 -9.68 -40.39 -13.33
N SER A 2 -9.32 -39.20 -12.83
CA SER A 2 -9.41 -37.96 -13.62
C SER A 2 -8.22 -37.86 -14.57
N ILE A 3 -8.47 -37.94 -15.88
CA ILE A 3 -7.46 -37.76 -16.92
C ILE A 3 -6.96 -36.31 -16.83
N ARG A 4 -5.76 -36.09 -16.26
CA ARG A 4 -5.11 -34.77 -16.36
C ARG A 4 -4.89 -34.46 -17.84
N LYS A 5 -5.71 -33.57 -18.41
CA LYS A 5 -5.52 -33.04 -19.77
C LYS A 5 -4.07 -32.59 -19.92
N LYS A 6 -3.34 -33.17 -20.87
CA LYS A 6 -1.96 -32.80 -21.18
C LYS A 6 -1.93 -31.32 -21.51
N GLN A 7 -1.18 -30.54 -20.73
CA GLN A 7 -1.10 -29.09 -20.85
C GLN A 7 -0.49 -28.71 -22.20
N SER A 8 -1.08 -27.75 -22.92
CA SER A 8 -0.61 -27.34 -24.25
C SER A 8 0.81 -26.74 -24.20
N VAL A 9 1.55 -26.84 -25.30
CA VAL A 9 2.90 -26.24 -25.45
C VAL A 9 2.85 -24.74 -25.16
N PHE A 10 1.80 -24.05 -25.59
CA PHE A 10 1.58 -22.63 -25.28
C PHE A 10 1.51 -22.38 -23.77
N THR A 11 0.67 -23.13 -23.05
CA THR A 11 0.52 -22.97 -21.59
C THR A 11 1.82 -23.31 -20.85
N GLN A 12 2.59 -24.30 -21.31
CA GLN A 12 3.89 -24.64 -20.73
C GLN A 12 4.89 -23.48 -20.88
N LYS A 13 4.99 -22.89 -22.09
CA LYS A 13 5.84 -21.72 -22.36
C LYS A 13 5.45 -20.52 -21.49
N VAL A 14 4.15 -20.25 -21.33
CA VAL A 14 3.66 -19.17 -20.44
C VAL A 14 4.12 -19.41 -19.00
N TYR A 15 3.91 -20.60 -18.44
CA TYR A 15 4.29 -20.88 -17.05
C TYR A 15 5.80 -20.86 -16.85
N GLN A 16 6.58 -21.41 -17.78
CA GLN A 16 8.04 -21.39 -17.73
C GLN A 16 8.59 -19.96 -17.75
N LEU A 17 8.05 -19.08 -18.60
CA LEU A 17 8.50 -17.69 -18.63
C LEU A 17 8.08 -16.93 -17.36
N VAL A 18 6.82 -17.11 -16.92
CA VAL A 18 6.30 -16.39 -15.75
C VAL A 18 7.00 -16.83 -14.45
N SER A 19 7.39 -18.09 -14.31
CA SER A 19 8.16 -18.56 -13.16
C SER A 19 9.54 -17.91 -13.02
N GLN A 20 10.08 -17.37 -14.12
CA GLN A 20 11.37 -16.70 -14.17
C GLN A 20 11.30 -15.19 -13.92
N ILE A 21 10.11 -14.57 -13.90
CA ILE A 21 9.98 -13.13 -13.64
C ILE A 21 10.45 -12.84 -12.21
N PRO A 22 11.46 -11.99 -11.96
CA PRO A 22 11.99 -11.73 -10.62
C PRO A 22 10.98 -11.08 -9.67
N LYS A 23 11.19 -11.24 -8.34
CA LYS A 23 10.45 -10.48 -7.33
C LYS A 23 10.67 -8.98 -7.54
N GLY A 24 9.60 -8.20 -7.45
CA GLY A 24 9.64 -6.74 -7.62
C GLY A 24 9.57 -6.29 -9.08
N GLU A 25 9.64 -7.23 -10.03
CA GLU A 25 9.34 -6.97 -11.44
C GLU A 25 7.89 -7.26 -11.77
N VAL A 26 7.38 -6.49 -12.73
CA VAL A 26 6.02 -6.62 -13.24
C VAL A 26 6.06 -6.56 -14.75
N TRP A 27 5.42 -7.53 -15.40
CA TRP A 27 5.32 -7.61 -16.85
C TRP A 27 3.87 -7.46 -17.29
N SER A 28 3.64 -7.00 -18.52
CA SER A 28 2.29 -7.02 -19.08
C SER A 28 1.98 -8.39 -19.69
N TYR A 29 0.69 -8.74 -19.77
CA TYR A 29 0.26 -9.92 -20.56
C TYR A 29 0.79 -9.88 -21.99
N GLN A 30 0.88 -8.68 -22.59
CA GLN A 30 1.45 -8.48 -23.92
C GLN A 30 2.95 -8.77 -23.94
N LYS A 31 3.73 -8.31 -22.95
CA LYS A 31 5.17 -8.57 -22.85
C LYS A 31 5.46 -10.06 -22.73
N VAL A 32 4.66 -10.78 -21.93
CA VAL A 32 4.73 -12.25 -21.84
C VAL A 32 4.42 -12.89 -23.19
N ALA A 33 3.33 -12.47 -23.86
CA ALA A 33 2.91 -13.00 -25.15
C ALA A 33 3.97 -12.77 -26.25
N GLN A 34 4.59 -11.59 -26.30
CA GLN A 34 5.70 -11.26 -27.20
C GLN A 34 6.91 -12.15 -26.93
N ALA A 35 7.33 -12.29 -25.68
CA ALA A 35 8.52 -13.05 -25.29
C ALA A 35 8.39 -14.56 -25.58
N ILE A 36 7.18 -15.12 -25.64
CA ILE A 36 6.95 -16.52 -26.05
C ILE A 36 6.71 -16.70 -27.56
N GLY A 37 6.85 -15.64 -28.37
CA GLY A 37 6.69 -15.67 -29.82
C GLY A 37 5.25 -15.53 -30.33
N HIS A 38 4.31 -15.08 -29.50
CA HIS A 38 2.89 -14.94 -29.84
C HIS A 38 2.36 -13.53 -29.51
N PRO A 39 2.81 -12.46 -30.20
CA PRO A 39 2.54 -11.07 -29.81
C PRO A 39 1.06 -10.69 -29.70
N GLN A 40 0.17 -11.35 -30.45
CA GLN A 40 -1.28 -11.12 -30.42
C GLN A 40 -2.02 -11.93 -29.34
N ALA A 41 -1.31 -12.75 -28.55
CA ALA A 41 -1.91 -13.72 -27.63
C ALA A 41 -2.10 -13.20 -26.19
N SER A 42 -2.10 -11.87 -25.95
CA SER A 42 -2.24 -11.27 -24.61
C SER A 42 -3.46 -11.81 -23.84
N ARG A 43 -4.63 -11.91 -24.49
CA ARG A 43 -5.86 -12.47 -23.87
C ARG A 43 -5.72 -13.96 -23.56
N ALA A 44 -5.02 -14.73 -24.41
CA ALA A 44 -4.77 -16.14 -24.18
C ALA A 44 -3.82 -16.36 -22.99
N VAL A 45 -2.77 -15.54 -22.86
CA VAL A 45 -1.90 -15.52 -21.68
C VAL A 45 -2.72 -15.22 -20.42
N ALA A 46 -3.59 -14.20 -20.45
CA ALA A 46 -4.45 -13.87 -19.31
C ALA A 46 -5.37 -15.03 -18.92
N LYS A 47 -5.99 -15.72 -19.89
CA LYS A 47 -6.82 -16.90 -19.66
C LYS A 47 -6.03 -18.06 -19.04
N VAL A 48 -4.82 -18.31 -19.52
CA VAL A 48 -3.91 -19.32 -18.96
C VAL A 48 -3.59 -19.02 -17.50
N LEU A 49 -3.17 -17.79 -17.20
CA LEU A 49 -2.79 -17.40 -15.83
C LEU A 49 -4.00 -17.34 -14.88
N ALA A 50 -5.20 -17.05 -15.37
CA ALA A 50 -6.42 -17.06 -14.56
C ALA A 50 -6.83 -18.47 -14.11
N GLN A 51 -6.41 -19.52 -14.83
CA GLN A 51 -6.69 -20.93 -14.53
C GLN A 51 -5.57 -21.59 -13.71
N ASN A 52 -4.49 -20.87 -13.42
CA ASN A 52 -3.36 -21.41 -12.70
C ASN A 52 -3.69 -21.67 -11.21
N THR A 53 -3.45 -22.89 -10.76
CA THR A 53 -3.55 -23.30 -9.36
C THR A 53 -2.19 -23.54 -8.70
N ASP A 54 -1.09 -23.48 -9.47
CA ASP A 54 0.26 -23.70 -8.97
C ASP A 54 0.87 -22.41 -8.42
N SER A 55 1.07 -22.34 -7.11
CA SER A 55 1.63 -21.18 -6.42
C SER A 55 3.09 -20.87 -6.79
N ARG A 56 3.80 -21.81 -7.42
CA ARG A 56 5.17 -21.60 -7.92
C ARG A 56 5.20 -20.70 -9.15
N ILE A 57 4.07 -20.56 -9.86
CA ILE A 57 3.94 -19.64 -10.98
C ILE A 57 3.42 -18.29 -10.42
N PRO A 58 4.25 -17.23 -10.38
CA PRO A 58 3.92 -15.95 -9.76
C PRO A 58 3.01 -15.11 -10.66
N CYS A 59 1.78 -15.57 -10.92
CA CYS A 59 0.83 -14.91 -11.80
C CYS A 59 0.50 -13.47 -11.37
N HIS A 60 0.72 -13.11 -10.10
CA HIS A 60 0.55 -11.75 -9.59
C HIS A 60 1.53 -10.75 -10.24
N ARG A 61 2.68 -11.21 -10.76
CA ARG A 61 3.68 -10.38 -11.46
C ARG A 61 3.29 -10.00 -12.89
N VAL A 62 2.19 -10.52 -13.44
CA VAL A 62 1.73 -10.21 -14.80
C VAL A 62 0.46 -9.38 -14.76
N VAL A 63 0.46 -8.15 -15.27
CA VAL A 63 -0.67 -7.18 -15.20
C VAL A 63 -1.11 -6.71 -16.58
N HIS A 64 -2.15 -5.87 -16.65
CA HIS A 64 -2.56 -5.27 -17.92
C HIS A 64 -1.57 -4.17 -18.34
N GLN A 65 -1.40 -3.95 -19.65
CA GLN A 65 -0.38 -3.03 -20.19
C GLN A 65 -0.55 -1.57 -19.73
N ASN A 66 -1.79 -1.13 -19.49
CA ASN A 66 -2.07 0.22 -18.99
C ASN A 66 -1.79 0.39 -17.47
N GLY A 67 -1.20 -0.60 -16.81
CA GLY A 67 -0.97 -0.58 -15.37
C GLY A 67 -2.24 -0.73 -14.53
N LEU A 68 -3.33 -1.24 -15.11
CA LEU A 68 -4.49 -1.74 -14.37
C LEU A 68 -4.30 -3.23 -14.05
N ILE A 69 -4.92 -3.70 -12.97
CA ILE A 69 -4.99 -5.11 -12.63
C ILE A 69 -6.34 -5.58 -13.15
N GLY A 70 -6.34 -6.53 -14.10
CA GLY A 70 -7.54 -7.30 -14.43
C GLY A 70 -7.85 -8.30 -13.32
N GLY A 71 -8.97 -9.03 -13.43
CA GLY A 71 -9.32 -10.08 -12.45
C GLY A 71 -8.15 -11.04 -12.20
N TYR A 72 -7.79 -11.26 -10.94
CA TYR A 72 -6.81 -12.27 -10.51
C TYR A 72 -7.56 -13.54 -10.12
N LYS A 73 -7.01 -14.73 -10.46
CA LYS A 73 -7.63 -16.07 -10.37
C LYS A 73 -9.18 -16.10 -10.49
N GLY A 74 -9.72 -15.39 -11.47
CA GLY A 74 -11.15 -15.42 -11.80
C GLY A 74 -12.07 -14.47 -11.00
N GLY A 75 -11.58 -13.60 -10.11
CA GLY A 75 -12.42 -12.69 -9.31
C GLY A 75 -11.98 -11.22 -9.34
N LYS A 76 -12.94 -10.29 -9.30
CA LYS A 76 -12.68 -8.83 -9.18
C LYS A 76 -12.08 -8.47 -7.82
N GLU A 77 -12.45 -9.16 -6.74
CA GLU A 77 -11.93 -8.89 -5.38
C GLU A 77 -10.46 -9.25 -5.21
N GLN A 78 -9.94 -10.13 -6.08
CA GLN A 78 -8.56 -10.61 -5.98
C GLN A 78 -7.51 -9.60 -6.50
N ILE A 79 -7.96 -8.44 -6.99
CA ILE A 79 -7.11 -7.31 -7.34
C ILE A 79 -6.25 -6.83 -6.16
N TRP A 80 -6.84 -6.84 -4.96
CA TRP A 80 -6.21 -6.39 -3.73
C TRP A 80 -5.19 -7.38 -3.20
N GLU A 81 -5.48 -8.69 -3.33
CA GLU A 81 -4.51 -9.73 -3.01
C GLU A 81 -3.27 -9.60 -3.89
N LYS A 82 -3.49 -9.40 -5.19
CA LYS A 82 -2.41 -9.19 -6.15
C LYS A 82 -1.59 -7.95 -5.82
N ALA A 83 -2.24 -6.82 -5.48
CA ALA A 83 -1.57 -5.62 -5.02
C ALA A 83 -0.73 -5.87 -3.76
N GLY A 84 -1.27 -6.57 -2.76
CA GLY A 84 -0.54 -6.96 -1.55
C GLY A 84 0.71 -7.81 -1.83
N LEU A 85 0.61 -8.81 -2.70
CA LEU A 85 1.75 -9.63 -3.11
C LEU A 85 2.82 -8.82 -3.83
N LEU A 86 2.43 -7.92 -4.74
CA LEU A 86 3.36 -7.03 -5.45
C LEU A 86 4.05 -6.03 -4.51
N LEU A 87 3.30 -5.45 -3.56
CA LEU A 87 3.86 -4.57 -2.53
C LEU A 87 4.87 -5.30 -1.64
N LYS A 88 4.57 -6.55 -1.26
CA LYS A 88 5.48 -7.42 -0.50
C LYS A 88 6.80 -7.64 -1.25
N GLU A 89 6.72 -7.73 -2.57
CA GLU A 89 7.88 -7.92 -3.44
C GLU A 89 8.61 -6.61 -3.78
N GLY A 90 8.13 -5.47 -3.27
CA GLY A 90 8.79 -4.17 -3.40
C GLY A 90 8.35 -3.34 -4.61
N VAL A 91 7.20 -3.66 -5.20
CA VAL A 91 6.60 -2.81 -6.25
C VAL A 91 5.99 -1.56 -5.61
N VAL A 92 6.23 -0.40 -6.22
CA VAL A 92 5.58 0.87 -5.86
C VAL A 92 4.37 1.10 -6.76
N MET A 93 3.27 1.55 -6.18
CA MET A 93 1.99 1.71 -6.87
C MET A 93 1.16 2.86 -6.34
N VAL A 94 0.19 3.35 -7.13
CA VAL A 94 -0.83 4.28 -6.67
C VAL A 94 -2.11 3.50 -6.33
N LEU A 95 -2.57 3.65 -5.09
CA LEU A 95 -3.81 3.02 -4.60
C LEU A 95 -4.77 4.05 -4.02
N PRO A 96 -6.09 3.88 -4.17
CA PRO A 96 -7.07 4.60 -3.39
C PRO A 96 -7.01 4.10 -1.94
N THR A 97 -6.63 5.00 -1.02
CA THR A 97 -6.71 4.69 0.40
C THR A 97 -8.11 5.00 0.94
N ASP A 98 -8.31 4.83 2.25
CA ASP A 98 -9.51 5.29 2.92
C ASP A 98 -9.62 6.82 3.05
N THR A 99 -8.69 7.61 2.46
CA THR A 99 -8.69 9.09 2.51
C THR A 99 -8.45 9.77 1.17
N LEU A 100 -7.25 9.62 0.63
CA LEU A 100 -6.78 10.16 -0.64
C LEU A 100 -6.08 9.03 -1.42
N TYR A 101 -5.76 9.26 -2.69
CA TYR A 101 -4.82 8.38 -3.38
C TYR A 101 -3.45 8.46 -2.73
N GLY A 102 -2.83 7.31 -2.50
CA GLY A 102 -1.50 7.17 -1.92
C GLY A 102 -0.50 6.67 -2.95
N LEU A 103 0.75 7.15 -2.88
CA LEU A 103 1.88 6.47 -3.51
C LEU A 103 2.43 5.46 -2.51
N VAL A 104 2.15 4.19 -2.75
CA VAL A 104 2.24 3.11 -1.76
C VAL A 104 3.42 2.19 -2.06
N GLY A 105 4.11 1.79 -1.01
CA GLY A 105 5.18 0.79 -1.06
C GLY A 105 5.44 0.19 0.33
N SER A 106 6.15 -0.93 0.38
CA SER A 106 6.52 -1.57 1.65
C SER A 106 7.34 -0.62 2.53
N ALA A 107 6.88 -0.42 3.77
CA ALA A 107 7.63 0.33 4.78
C ALA A 107 8.85 -0.45 5.29
N LEU A 108 8.88 -1.77 5.11
CA LEU A 108 9.97 -2.64 5.58
C LEU A 108 11.14 -2.70 4.58
N ASN A 109 10.96 -2.19 3.36
CA ASN A 109 11.97 -2.21 2.33
C ASN A 109 12.54 -0.80 2.14
N GLN A 110 13.75 -0.57 2.66
CA GLN A 110 14.41 0.73 2.56
C GLN A 110 14.56 1.22 1.12
N LYS A 111 14.89 0.35 0.15
CA LYS A 111 15.01 0.75 -1.26
C LYS A 111 13.68 1.28 -1.83
N VAL A 112 12.56 0.69 -1.41
CA VAL A 112 11.21 1.12 -1.80
C VAL A 112 10.87 2.46 -1.19
N VAL A 113 11.20 2.66 0.09
CA VAL A 113 11.04 3.95 0.78
C VAL A 113 11.82 5.05 0.06
N GLU A 114 13.10 4.82 -0.25
CA GLU A 114 13.93 5.79 -0.98
C GLU A 114 13.38 6.07 -2.39
N LYS A 115 12.90 5.04 -3.10
CA LYS A 115 12.23 5.22 -4.40
C LYS A 115 11.00 6.12 -4.28
N ILE A 116 10.21 5.99 -3.21
CA ILE A 116 9.05 6.86 -2.97
C ILE A 116 9.48 8.30 -2.66
N TYR A 117 10.57 8.52 -1.91
CA TYR A 117 11.14 9.86 -1.73
C TYR A 117 11.53 10.49 -3.06
N GLN A 118 12.21 9.74 -3.93
CA GLN A 118 12.63 10.19 -5.27
C GLN A 118 11.43 10.55 -6.15
N LEU A 119 10.47 9.63 -6.31
CA LEU A 119 9.26 9.85 -7.12
C LEU A 119 8.48 11.08 -6.67
N LYS A 120 8.39 11.30 -5.35
CA LYS A 120 7.69 12.47 -4.79
C LYS A 120 8.52 13.74 -4.79
N LYS A 121 9.83 13.66 -5.05
CA LYS A 121 10.78 14.76 -4.80
C LYS A 121 10.63 15.28 -3.37
N ARG A 122 10.52 14.35 -2.41
CA ARG A 122 10.17 14.64 -1.02
C ARG A 122 11.37 15.16 -0.25
N ASN A 123 11.15 16.15 0.62
CA ASN A 123 12.13 16.62 1.58
C ASN A 123 12.59 15.47 2.48
N LEU A 124 13.89 15.22 2.47
CA LEU A 124 14.55 14.12 3.15
C LEU A 124 14.48 14.19 4.67
N THR A 125 14.01 15.28 5.28
CA THR A 125 13.81 15.39 6.73
C THR A 125 12.37 15.12 7.16
N LYS A 126 11.44 14.94 6.22
CA LYS A 126 10.00 14.77 6.53
C LYS A 126 9.59 13.30 6.44
N PRO A 127 9.27 12.61 7.55
CA PRO A 127 8.79 11.23 7.54
C PRO A 127 7.48 11.06 6.77
N MET A 128 7.21 9.83 6.30
CA MET A 128 5.95 9.49 5.64
C MET A 128 5.00 8.75 6.59
N ILE A 129 3.70 8.80 6.32
CA ILE A 129 2.70 8.03 7.07
C ILE A 129 2.86 6.55 6.72
N ILE A 130 2.83 5.70 7.75
CA ILE A 130 2.84 4.24 7.65
C ILE A 130 1.44 3.71 7.94
N LEU A 131 0.89 2.91 7.03
CA LEU A 131 -0.34 2.16 7.23
C LEU A 131 -0.04 0.83 7.90
N ILE A 132 -0.84 0.50 8.89
CA ILE A 132 -0.79 -0.74 9.68
C ILE A 132 -2.20 -1.33 9.77
N ASP A 133 -2.30 -2.62 10.08
CA ASP A 133 -3.58 -3.34 10.22
C ASP A 133 -3.80 -3.91 11.62
N GLN A 134 -2.87 -3.68 12.54
CA GLN A 134 -2.91 -4.13 13.92
C GLN A 134 -1.90 -3.39 14.77
N LEU A 135 -2.17 -3.25 16.07
CA LEU A 135 -1.28 -2.55 17.01
C LEU A 135 0.08 -3.24 17.19
N LYS A 136 0.19 -4.55 16.93
CA LYS A 136 1.46 -5.29 17.01
C LYS A 136 2.55 -4.71 16.10
N TRP A 137 2.18 -4.01 15.01
CA TRP A 137 3.17 -3.28 14.20
C TRP A 137 3.87 -2.17 14.99
N LEU A 138 3.19 -1.50 15.92
CA LEU A 138 3.81 -0.47 16.75
C LEU A 138 4.93 -1.06 17.62
N GLU A 139 4.73 -2.28 18.15
CA GLU A 139 5.76 -3.02 18.88
C GLU A 139 6.94 -3.37 17.98
N PHE A 140 6.67 -3.85 16.76
CA PHE A 140 7.71 -4.12 15.76
C PHE A 140 8.56 -2.87 15.45
N PHE A 141 7.89 -1.72 15.31
CA PHE A 141 8.56 -0.43 15.10
C PHE A 141 9.24 0.12 16.37
N LYS A 142 9.18 -0.59 17.50
CA LYS A 142 9.70 -0.17 18.81
C LYS A 142 9.14 1.20 19.22
N VAL A 143 7.88 1.45 18.89
CA VAL A 143 7.16 2.67 19.28
C VAL A 143 7.03 2.68 20.80
N ARG A 144 7.32 3.81 21.43
CA ARG A 144 7.16 3.98 22.88
C ARG A 144 5.83 4.63 23.18
N PHE A 145 4.98 3.94 23.93
CA PHE A 145 3.71 4.47 24.42
C PHE A 145 3.31 3.82 25.74
N ASN A 146 2.57 4.55 26.57
CA ASN A 146 2.04 4.06 27.85
C ASN A 146 0.64 3.43 27.69
N GLN A 147 0.10 2.87 28.77
CA GLN A 147 -1.22 2.22 28.74
C GLN A 147 -2.35 3.18 28.32
N LYS A 148 -2.32 4.44 28.79
CA LYS A 148 -3.32 5.46 28.42
C LYS A 148 -3.32 5.73 26.91
N GLN A 149 -2.13 5.84 26.31
CA GLN A 149 -1.96 5.96 24.87
C GLN A 149 -2.47 4.72 24.13
N SER A 150 -2.14 3.51 24.61
CA SER A 150 -2.66 2.25 24.06
C SER A 150 -4.19 2.21 24.02
N ASP A 151 -4.83 2.55 25.14
CA ASP A 151 -6.29 2.55 25.26
C ASP A 151 -6.95 3.63 24.41
N PHE A 152 -6.30 4.78 24.25
CA PHE A 152 -6.74 5.81 23.32
C PHE A 152 -6.68 5.32 21.86
N LEU A 153 -5.55 4.73 21.44
CA LEU A 153 -5.38 4.21 20.09
C LEU A 153 -6.44 3.17 19.75
N LYS A 154 -6.74 2.24 20.67
CA LYS A 154 -7.82 1.24 20.51
C LYS A 154 -9.23 1.85 20.34
N ARG A 155 -9.45 3.07 20.81
CA ARG A 155 -10.75 3.77 20.68
C ARG A 155 -10.89 4.53 19.38
N ILE A 156 -9.76 5.00 18.82
CA ILE A 156 -9.78 5.78 17.59
C ILE A 156 -9.46 4.95 16.36
N TRP A 157 -8.80 3.79 16.48
CA TRP A 157 -8.46 2.93 15.36
C TRP A 157 -9.28 1.63 15.36
N PRO A 158 -9.69 1.12 14.20
CA PRO A 158 -9.41 1.63 12.84
C PRO A 158 -10.17 2.93 12.50
N SER A 159 -9.52 3.89 11.83
CA SER A 159 -10.12 5.14 11.35
C SER A 159 -9.26 5.91 10.35
N ARG A 160 -9.82 7.00 9.82
CA ARG A 160 -9.11 7.96 8.97
C ARG A 160 -8.26 8.95 9.77
N ILE A 161 -7.89 8.63 11.01
CA ILE A 161 -6.99 9.43 11.87
C ILE A 161 -5.58 8.86 11.78
N SER A 162 -4.59 9.71 11.52
CA SER A 162 -3.16 9.38 11.61
C SER A 162 -2.58 9.91 12.92
N VAL A 163 -1.73 9.13 13.59
CA VAL A 163 -1.12 9.51 14.87
C VAL A 163 0.40 9.45 14.78
N ILE A 164 1.06 10.55 15.12
CA ILE A 164 2.52 10.63 15.28
C ILE A 164 2.88 10.10 16.66
N LEU A 165 3.73 9.08 16.69
CA LEU A 165 4.17 8.41 17.91
C LEU A 165 5.72 8.37 17.97
N PRO A 166 6.31 8.34 19.18
CA PRO A 166 7.76 8.25 19.36
C PRO A 166 8.29 6.91 18.84
N CYS A 167 9.30 6.96 17.98
CA CYS A 167 9.99 5.81 17.41
C CYS A 167 11.51 6.07 17.46
N PRO A 168 12.17 5.85 18.61
CA PRO A 168 13.59 6.18 18.79
C PRO A 168 14.56 5.13 18.22
N SER A 169 14.04 4.08 17.57
CA SER A 169 14.85 2.98 17.07
C SER A 169 15.63 3.39 15.82
N GLN A 170 16.96 3.42 15.92
CA GLN A 170 17.87 3.72 14.81
C GLN A 170 17.72 2.77 13.62
N GLY A 171 17.24 1.54 13.86
CA GLY A 171 16.93 0.59 12.78
C GLY A 171 15.84 1.07 11.82
N PHE A 172 15.08 2.12 12.19
CA PHE A 172 14.05 2.74 11.36
C PHE A 172 14.42 4.18 10.94
N ALA A 173 15.70 4.54 10.97
CA ALA A 173 16.17 5.89 10.60
C ALA A 173 15.80 6.30 9.17
N TYR A 174 15.75 5.34 8.24
CA TYR A 174 15.28 5.58 6.86
C TYR A 174 13.80 5.98 6.78
N LEU A 175 12.99 5.62 7.78
CA LEU A 175 11.59 6.01 7.89
C LEU A 175 11.42 7.34 8.65
N HIS A 176 12.01 7.44 9.85
CA HIS A 176 11.80 8.60 10.72
C HIS A 176 12.72 9.78 10.38
N ARG A 177 13.70 9.62 9.48
CA ARG A 177 14.53 10.71 8.94
C ARG A 177 15.12 11.65 10.01
N GLY A 178 15.58 11.07 11.11
CA GLY A 178 16.14 11.81 12.25
C GLY A 178 15.12 12.42 13.24
N THR A 179 13.81 12.44 12.94
CA THR A 179 12.80 13.01 13.85
C THR A 179 12.52 12.13 15.08
N MET A 180 13.00 10.89 15.09
CA MET A 180 12.75 9.88 16.13
C MET A 180 11.25 9.64 16.39
N SER A 181 10.42 9.86 15.37
CA SER A 181 8.97 9.70 15.43
C SER A 181 8.39 9.32 14.06
N LEU A 182 7.27 8.59 14.09
CA LEU A 182 6.60 8.11 12.88
C LEU A 182 5.10 8.33 13.00
N ALA A 183 4.47 8.67 11.88
CA ALA A 183 3.02 8.75 11.77
C ALA A 183 2.45 7.40 11.34
N PHE A 184 1.52 6.86 12.11
CA PHE A 184 0.82 5.61 11.79
C PHE A 184 -0.66 5.86 11.50
N ARG A 185 -1.28 5.01 10.70
CA ARG A 185 -2.75 4.94 10.54
C ARG A 185 -3.18 3.50 10.39
N TRP A 186 -4.22 3.12 11.12
CA TRP A 186 -4.95 1.88 10.86
C TRP A 186 -6.23 2.21 10.09
N PRO A 187 -6.26 1.98 8.76
CA PRO A 187 -7.40 2.37 7.93
C PRO A 187 -8.63 1.47 8.19
N LYS A 188 -9.84 2.02 7.97
CA LYS A 188 -11.11 1.28 8.07
C LYS A 188 -11.42 0.43 6.84
N LYS A 189 -10.87 0.80 5.69
CA LYS A 189 -11.18 0.18 4.40
C LYS A 189 -10.65 -1.25 4.35
N GLU A 190 -11.56 -2.21 4.25
CA GLU A 190 -11.26 -3.64 4.37
C GLU A 190 -10.24 -4.13 3.34
N GLU A 191 -10.35 -3.65 2.10
CA GLU A 191 -9.44 -4.04 1.03
C GLU A 191 -8.02 -3.55 1.30
N LEU A 192 -7.88 -2.35 1.87
CA LEU A 192 -6.58 -1.81 2.27
C LEU A 192 -6.00 -2.57 3.46
N VAL A 193 -6.84 -2.96 4.42
CA VAL A 193 -6.44 -3.84 5.54
C VAL A 193 -5.93 -5.18 5.00
N ARG A 194 -6.65 -5.82 4.07
CA ARG A 194 -6.23 -7.08 3.44
C ARG A 194 -4.88 -6.96 2.72
N ILE A 195 -4.65 -5.85 2.00
CA ILE A 195 -3.35 -5.58 1.38
C ILE A 195 -2.26 -5.56 2.46
N ILE A 196 -2.45 -4.78 3.53
CA ILE A 196 -1.46 -4.64 4.61
C ILE A 196 -1.20 -5.99 5.31
N SER A 197 -2.23 -6.80 5.53
CA SER A 197 -2.07 -8.14 6.11
C SER A 197 -1.20 -9.06 5.23
N LEU A 198 -1.28 -8.92 3.91
CA LEU A 198 -0.45 -9.69 2.97
C LEU A 198 0.97 -9.14 2.82
N SER A 199 1.10 -7.81 2.75
CA SER A 199 2.36 -7.12 2.43
C SER A 199 3.21 -6.75 3.63
N GLY A 200 2.62 -6.67 4.82
CA GLY A 200 3.16 -5.92 5.94
C GLY A 200 2.87 -4.41 5.81
N PRO A 201 3.43 -3.59 6.73
CA PRO A 201 3.13 -2.17 6.83
C PRO A 201 3.61 -1.42 5.59
N LEU A 202 2.87 -0.37 5.24
CA LEU A 202 3.06 0.34 3.98
C LEU A 202 3.33 1.82 4.23
N VAL A 203 4.36 2.39 3.60
CA VAL A 203 4.40 3.86 3.47
C VAL A 203 3.35 4.26 2.44
N ALA A 204 2.52 5.25 2.77
CA ALA A 204 1.44 5.71 1.90
C ALA A 204 1.20 7.23 2.01
N PRO A 205 2.20 8.06 1.66
CA PRO A 205 1.95 9.49 1.48
C PRO A 205 0.94 9.72 0.34
N SER A 206 0.32 10.91 0.30
CA SER A 206 -0.56 11.31 -0.81
C SER A 206 0.14 11.23 -2.16
N ALA A 207 -0.60 10.86 -3.22
CA ALA A 207 -0.09 10.67 -4.57
C ALA A 207 0.11 12.02 -5.29
N ASN A 208 1.17 12.73 -4.92
CA ASN A 208 1.61 13.97 -5.56
C ASN A 208 3.10 14.25 -5.28
N PRO A 209 3.79 15.03 -6.14
CA PRO A 209 5.08 15.61 -5.80
C PRO A 209 4.95 16.58 -4.60
N GLU A 210 6.02 16.74 -3.82
CA GLU A 210 6.03 17.68 -2.70
C GLU A 210 5.70 19.11 -3.16
N GLY A 211 4.92 19.83 -2.34
CA GLY A 211 4.42 21.18 -2.65
C GLY A 211 3.22 21.23 -3.60
N LYS A 212 2.92 20.15 -4.34
CA LYS A 212 1.74 20.10 -5.24
C LYS A 212 0.47 19.66 -4.52
N LYS A 213 -0.69 19.91 -5.13
CA LYS A 213 -1.99 19.42 -4.64
C LYS A 213 -2.02 17.88 -4.70
N PRO A 214 -2.56 17.20 -3.67
CA PRO A 214 -2.83 15.76 -3.73
C PRO A 214 -3.69 15.39 -4.94
N ALA A 215 -3.43 14.22 -5.53
CA ALA A 215 -4.32 13.67 -6.55
C ALA A 215 -5.63 13.19 -5.90
N TYR A 216 -6.75 13.64 -6.44
CA TYR A 216 -8.10 13.24 -6.04
C TYR A 216 -8.68 12.14 -6.92
N CYS A 217 -8.11 11.92 -8.11
CA CYS A 217 -8.48 10.82 -9.01
C CYS A 217 -7.25 10.21 -9.67
N ILE A 218 -7.43 9.05 -10.31
CA ILE A 218 -6.32 8.34 -10.93
C ILE A 218 -5.69 9.09 -12.09
N ALA A 219 -6.48 9.89 -12.82
CA ALA A 219 -5.98 10.69 -13.93
C ALA A 219 -4.95 11.73 -13.46
N GLU A 220 -5.19 12.38 -12.32
CA GLU A 220 -4.23 13.31 -11.72
C GLU A 220 -2.96 12.60 -11.24
N ALA A 221 -3.10 11.45 -10.59
CA ALA A 221 -1.93 10.66 -10.17
C ALA A 221 -1.09 10.21 -11.36
N ARG A 222 -1.71 9.81 -12.47
CA ARG A 222 -1.01 9.45 -13.73
C ARG A 222 -0.29 10.64 -14.35
N ARG A 223 -0.85 11.85 -14.30
CA ARG A 223 -0.14 13.07 -14.74
C ARG A 223 1.12 13.33 -13.92
N TYR A 224 1.15 12.93 -12.65
CA TYR A 224 2.31 13.13 -11.79
C TYR A 224 3.40 12.07 -11.99
N PHE A 225 3.04 10.79 -12.07
CA PHE A 225 4.02 9.71 -12.01
C PHE A 225 4.15 8.89 -13.29
N GLY A 226 3.27 9.10 -14.28
CA GLY A 226 3.34 8.48 -15.60
C GLY A 226 3.68 6.98 -15.56
N ASN A 227 4.73 6.62 -16.28
CA ASN A 227 5.24 5.24 -16.36
C ASN A 227 6.30 4.91 -15.29
N GLU A 228 6.69 5.86 -14.43
CA GLU A 228 7.63 5.60 -13.33
C GLU A 228 6.98 4.73 -12.22
N VAL A 229 5.65 4.75 -12.18
CA VAL A 229 4.82 3.89 -11.34
C VAL A 229 4.08 2.88 -12.21
N VAL A 230 4.18 1.61 -11.83
CA VAL A 230 3.71 0.49 -12.67
C VAL A 230 2.22 0.23 -12.51
N TYR A 231 1.65 0.58 -11.36
CA TYR A 231 0.27 0.22 -11.02
C TYR A 231 -0.55 1.41 -10.51
N TYR A 232 -1.77 1.50 -11.00
CA TYR A 232 -2.76 2.53 -10.68
C TYR A 232 -4.12 1.88 -10.51
N GLN A 233 -4.63 1.83 -9.29
CA GLN A 233 -6.01 1.41 -9.03
C GLN A 233 -6.93 2.62 -9.08
N ASP A 234 -8.09 2.51 -9.75
CA ASP A 234 -9.11 3.57 -9.80
C ASP A 234 -10.34 3.18 -8.97
N GLU A 235 -10.84 4.15 -8.20
CA GLU A 235 -12.10 4.09 -7.44
C GLU A 235 -12.87 5.43 -7.52
N GLY A 236 -12.60 6.24 -8.54
CA GLY A 236 -13.19 7.56 -8.66
C GLY A 236 -12.50 8.58 -7.77
N GLU A 237 -13.28 9.45 -7.15
CA GLU A 237 -12.78 10.68 -6.53
C GLU A 237 -12.68 10.60 -5.00
N LEU A 238 -11.52 11.00 -4.44
CA LEU A 238 -11.22 11.00 -3.02
C LEU A 238 -10.61 12.35 -2.62
N LYS A 239 -11.27 13.14 -1.76
CA LYS A 239 -10.89 14.55 -1.51
C LYS A 239 -10.37 14.87 -0.11
N GLU A 240 -10.65 14.01 0.87
CA GLU A 240 -10.49 14.40 2.27
C GLU A 240 -9.28 13.73 2.92
N PRO A 241 -8.23 14.49 3.29
CA PRO A 241 -7.05 13.95 3.97
C PRO A 241 -7.40 13.46 5.38
N SER A 242 -6.56 12.59 5.95
CA SER A 242 -6.69 12.18 7.35
C SER A 242 -6.54 13.36 8.31
N THR A 243 -7.26 13.29 9.43
CA THR A 243 -6.87 14.04 10.63
C THR A 243 -5.49 13.58 11.08
N LEU A 244 -4.61 14.51 11.48
CA LEU A 244 -3.27 14.20 11.99
C LEU A 244 -3.15 14.66 13.45
N LEU A 245 -2.88 13.71 14.32
CA LEU A 245 -2.66 13.91 15.75
C LEU A 245 -1.19 13.67 16.08
N ASP A 246 -0.58 14.60 16.81
CA ASP A 246 0.71 14.41 17.44
C ASP A 246 0.48 13.90 18.87
N PHE A 247 0.88 12.66 19.14
CA PHE A 247 0.72 12.03 20.44
C PHE A 247 2.05 11.53 21.02
N GLN A 248 3.12 12.29 20.78
CA GLN A 248 4.46 11.98 21.30
C GLN A 248 4.62 12.25 22.80
N LYS A 249 3.78 13.11 23.37
CA LYS A 249 3.73 13.47 24.79
C LYS A 249 2.39 13.07 25.39
N ASP A 250 2.23 13.12 26.71
CA ASP A 250 0.97 12.77 27.37
C ASP A 250 -0.23 13.61 26.93
N LYS A 251 0.00 14.89 26.59
CA LYS A 251 -1.05 15.76 26.03
C LYS A 251 -1.03 15.70 24.50
N PRO A 252 -2.03 15.09 23.85
CA PRO A 252 -2.09 15.01 22.40
C PRO A 252 -2.40 16.39 21.77
N ARG A 253 -1.81 16.66 20.60
CA ARG A 253 -1.99 17.92 19.85
C ARG A 253 -2.49 17.64 18.44
N VAL A 254 -3.58 18.27 18.04
CA VAL A 254 -4.08 18.17 16.65
C VAL A 254 -3.20 19.01 15.74
N ILE A 255 -2.55 18.37 14.76
CA ILE A 255 -1.68 19.02 13.77
C ILE A 255 -2.48 19.41 12.52
N ARG A 256 -3.46 18.58 12.13
CA ARG A 256 -4.33 18.83 10.99
C ARG A 256 -5.73 18.28 11.27
N LYS A 257 -6.75 19.10 11.05
CA LYS A 257 -8.15 18.65 11.00
C LYS A 257 -8.45 18.07 9.62
N GLY A 258 -9.09 16.90 9.57
CA GLY A 258 -9.51 16.25 8.33
C GLY A 258 -10.58 15.20 8.63
N ALA A 259 -10.56 14.10 7.88
CA ALA A 259 -11.51 13.02 8.07
C ALA A 259 -11.47 12.46 9.50
N ASP A 260 -12.64 12.04 10.00
CA ASP A 260 -12.86 11.51 11.36
C ASP A 260 -12.46 12.48 12.50
N PHE A 261 -12.33 13.80 12.26
CA PHE A 261 -12.00 14.77 13.31
C PHE A 261 -13.06 14.81 14.43
N ALA A 262 -14.35 14.71 14.11
CA ALA A 262 -15.43 14.70 15.10
C ALA A 262 -15.37 13.46 16.03
N LEU A 263 -14.89 12.32 15.52
CA LEU A 263 -14.62 11.14 16.35
C LEU A 263 -13.46 11.44 17.32
N LEU A 264 -12.36 11.98 16.80
CA LEU A 264 -11.20 12.34 17.62
C LEU A 264 -11.58 13.29 18.76
N GLU A 265 -12.33 14.35 18.47
CA GLU A 265 -12.73 15.35 19.45
C GLU A 265 -13.55 14.74 20.60
N ARG A 266 -14.50 13.84 20.27
CA ARG A 266 -15.33 13.13 21.24
C ARG A 266 -14.51 12.23 22.17
N VAL A 267 -13.50 11.55 21.64
CA VAL A 267 -12.62 10.69 22.44
C VAL A 267 -11.70 11.52 23.33
N LEU A 268 -11.16 12.63 22.82
CA LEU A 268 -10.31 13.54 23.58
C LEU A 268 -11.05 14.16 24.78
N LYS A 269 -12.30 14.63 24.59
CA LYS A 269 -13.14 15.18 25.68
C LYS A 269 -13.28 14.19 26.84
N ARG A 270 -13.61 12.93 26.53
CA ARG A 270 -13.76 11.84 27.52
C ARG A 270 -12.49 11.48 28.29
N ILE A 271 -11.31 11.85 27.80
CA ILE A 271 -10.04 11.63 28.52
C ILE A 271 -9.76 12.77 29.49
N VAL A 272 -10.08 14.00 29.09
CA VAL A 272 -9.96 15.18 29.96
C VAL A 272 -10.93 15.05 31.14
N ASP A 273 -12.17 14.66 30.89
CA ASP A 273 -13.22 14.52 31.92
C ASP A 273 -13.01 13.33 32.89
N LYS A 274 -12.03 12.45 32.61
CA LYS A 274 -11.69 11.27 33.44
C LYS A 274 -10.32 11.39 34.12
N SER A 275 -9.66 12.55 34.02
CA SER A 275 -8.46 12.83 34.81
C SER A 275 -8.89 13.31 36.19
N PRO A 276 -8.37 12.71 37.28
CA PRO A 276 -8.74 13.08 38.65
C PRO A 276 -8.39 14.54 38.97
#